data_AF-A0A819KQS7-F1
#
_entry.id   AF-A0A819KQS7-F1
#
_cell.length_a   1.000
_cell.length_b   1.000
_cell.length_c   1.000
_cell.angle_alpha   90.00
_cell.angle_beta   90.00
_cell.angle_gamma   90.00
#
_symmetry.space_group_name_H-M   'P 1'
#
loop_
_entity.id
_entity.type
_entity.pdbx_description
1 polymer ?
#
loop_
_entity_poly.entity_id
_entity_poly.type
_entity_poly.pdbx_seq_one_letter_code
_entity_poly.pdbx_strand_id
1 'polypeptide(L)'
;MAKFCAILLFIVTQGLAAPYKSSNGCGYDSCNLGKPDKLNVHIVAHTHDDVGWLKTVDQYYYGSRSEICNRGVQYILDSVVLALTENPDRRFIYVEMAFFWRWWNQQSEEIRNTVKQLVNEGSY
;
A
#
# COMPACT_ATOMS: atom_id res chain seq x y z
N MET A 1 -45.25 -26.69 31.69
CA MET A 1 -43.78 -26.55 31.69
C MET A 1 -43.37 -26.00 30.34
N ALA A 2 -43.09 -24.70 30.26
CA ALA A 2 -42.61 -24.04 29.06
C ALA A 2 -41.10 -24.34 28.88
N LYS A 3 -40.70 -24.81 27.71
CA LYS A 3 -39.31 -24.77 27.26
C LYS A 3 -39.27 -23.96 25.96
N PHE A 4 -39.08 -22.66 26.10
CA PHE A 4 -38.75 -21.79 24.98
C PHE A 4 -37.30 -22.08 24.58
N CYS A 5 -37.11 -22.63 23.39
CA CYS A 5 -35.81 -22.79 22.76
C CYS A 5 -35.47 -21.45 22.07
N ALA A 6 -34.61 -20.64 22.69
CA ALA A 6 -34.15 -19.39 22.10
C ALA A 6 -33.13 -19.69 21.00
N ILE A 7 -33.55 -19.54 19.75
CA ILE A 7 -32.64 -19.53 18.60
C ILE A 7 -31.97 -18.15 18.57
N LEU A 8 -30.72 -18.08 18.98
CA LEU A 8 -29.86 -16.91 18.78
C LEU A 8 -29.49 -16.83 17.30
N LEU A 9 -30.21 -16.00 16.54
CA LEU A 9 -29.76 -15.58 15.21
C LEU A 9 -28.56 -14.64 15.38
N PHE A 10 -27.35 -15.15 15.12
CA PHE A 10 -26.18 -14.31 14.89
C PHE A 10 -26.35 -13.64 13.52
N ILE A 11 -26.84 -12.40 13.50
CA ILE A 11 -26.77 -11.55 12.32
C ILE A 11 -25.33 -11.07 12.21
N VAL A 12 -24.52 -11.75 11.39
CA VAL A 12 -23.23 -11.24 10.94
C VAL A 12 -23.54 -10.11 9.98
N THR A 13 -23.58 -8.87 10.47
CA THR A 13 -23.52 -7.70 9.58
C THR A 13 -22.12 -7.66 8.99
N GLN A 14 -21.97 -8.27 7.81
CA GLN A 14 -20.85 -7.95 6.94
C GLN A 14 -20.91 -6.44 6.71
N GLY A 15 -19.95 -5.71 7.28
CA GLY A 15 -19.73 -4.33 6.93
C GLY A 15 -19.40 -4.31 5.45
N LEU A 16 -20.38 -3.98 4.61
CA LEU A 16 -20.13 -3.60 3.23
C LEU A 16 -19.25 -2.36 3.32
N ALA A 17 -17.95 -2.53 3.08
CA ALA A 17 -17.07 -1.41 2.81
C ALA A 17 -17.74 -0.63 1.67
N ALA A 18 -18.22 0.59 1.98
CA ALA A 18 -18.82 1.43 0.97
C ALA A 18 -17.79 1.59 -0.16
N PRO A 19 -18.19 1.52 -1.44
CA PRO A 19 -17.27 1.78 -2.54
C PRO A 19 -16.70 3.18 -2.33
N TYR A 20 -15.38 3.26 -2.12
CA TYR A 20 -14.68 4.54 -2.02
C TYR A 20 -14.86 5.25 -3.35
N LYS A 21 -15.56 6.40 -3.31
CA LYS A 21 -15.69 7.28 -4.46
C LYS A 21 -14.35 7.94 -4.68
N SER A 22 -13.63 7.51 -5.72
CA SER A 22 -12.49 8.24 -6.28
C SER A 22 -12.86 9.71 -6.44
N SER A 23 -12.19 10.58 -5.69
CA SER A 23 -12.30 12.02 -5.87
C SER A 23 -11.51 12.42 -7.12
N ASN A 24 -12.26 12.66 -8.20
CA ASN A 24 -11.92 13.43 -9.40
C ASN A 24 -10.44 13.72 -9.69
N GLY A 25 -9.84 12.91 -10.58
CA GLY A 25 -8.64 13.27 -11.35
C GLY A 25 -7.44 12.37 -11.09
N CYS A 26 -6.93 11.72 -12.14
CA CYS A 26 -5.64 11.03 -12.11
C CYS A 26 -4.52 11.96 -12.60
N GLY A 27 -3.26 11.62 -12.30
CA GLY A 27 -2.12 12.43 -12.74
C GLY A 27 -2.05 13.78 -12.03
N TYR A 28 -1.83 14.87 -12.77
CA TYR A 28 -1.63 16.20 -12.19
C TYR A 28 -2.83 16.72 -11.38
N ASP A 29 -4.05 16.26 -11.70
CA ASP A 29 -5.26 16.65 -10.97
C ASP A 29 -5.28 16.12 -9.52
N SER A 30 -4.51 15.06 -9.24
CA SER A 30 -4.36 14.50 -7.89
C SER A 30 -3.32 15.24 -7.01
N CYS A 31 -2.60 16.23 -7.58
CA CYS A 31 -1.51 16.89 -6.89
C CYS A 31 -1.98 17.83 -5.76
N ASN A 32 -1.25 17.81 -4.65
CA ASN A 32 -1.44 18.78 -3.57
C ASN A 32 -0.77 20.11 -3.95
N LEU A 33 -1.57 21.07 -4.45
CA LEU A 33 -1.07 22.38 -4.93
C LEU A 33 -0.54 23.31 -3.83
N GLY A 34 -0.76 22.99 -2.56
CA GLY A 34 -0.37 23.83 -1.43
C GLY A 34 -1.21 25.11 -1.32
N LYS A 35 -0.68 26.10 -0.60
CA LYS A 35 -1.32 27.41 -0.35
C LYS A 35 -0.42 28.51 -0.92
N PRO A 36 -0.90 29.37 -1.85
CA PRO A 36 -0.07 30.36 -2.54
C PRO A 36 0.69 31.32 -1.61
N ASP A 37 0.06 31.74 -0.51
CA ASP A 37 0.61 32.75 0.40
C ASP A 37 1.30 32.15 1.64
N LYS A 38 1.76 30.90 1.55
CA LYS A 38 2.46 30.21 2.64
C LYS A 38 3.69 29.49 2.14
N LEU A 39 4.62 29.22 3.05
CA LEU A 39 5.65 28.22 2.81
C LEU A 39 4.98 26.84 2.69
N ASN A 40 5.15 26.21 1.54
CA ASN A 40 4.70 24.84 1.29
C ASN A 40 5.87 23.89 1.47
N VAL A 41 5.74 22.96 2.43
CA VAL A 41 6.73 21.90 2.67
C VAL A 41 6.16 20.60 2.11
N HIS A 42 6.80 20.06 1.09
CA HIS A 42 6.41 18.80 0.48
C HIS A 42 7.28 17.67 1.05
N ILE A 43 6.67 16.79 1.83
CA ILE A 43 7.34 15.60 2.36
C ILE A 43 7.14 14.47 1.34
N VAL A 44 8.24 13.98 0.77
CA VAL A 44 8.23 12.90 -0.22
C VAL A 44 8.76 11.63 0.45
N ALA A 45 7.84 10.75 0.85
CA ALA A 45 8.22 9.44 1.38
C ALA A 45 8.67 8.52 0.24
N HIS A 46 9.83 7.90 0.42
CA HIS A 46 10.43 7.00 -0.56
C HIS A 46 11.27 5.92 0.13
N THR A 47 11.63 4.88 -0.62
CA THR A 47 12.73 3.95 -0.28
C THR A 47 13.76 3.97 -1.40
N HIS A 48 14.99 3.58 -1.10
CA HIS A 48 16.04 3.39 -2.09
C HIS A 48 16.45 1.93 -2.04
N ASP A 49 16.02 1.16 -3.04
CA ASP A 49 16.15 -0.30 -3.04
C ASP A 49 17.14 -0.73 -4.13
N ASP A 50 18.44 -0.77 -3.80
CA ASP A 50 19.48 -1.17 -4.74
C ASP A 50 19.19 -2.55 -5.36
N VAL A 51 19.12 -2.61 -6.69
CA VAL A 51 18.94 -3.86 -7.46
C VAL A 51 20.28 -4.62 -7.54
N GLY A 52 20.81 -4.97 -6.38
CA GLY A 52 22.14 -5.55 -6.21
C GLY A 52 23.19 -4.50 -5.84
N TRP A 53 23.81 -4.70 -4.68
CA TRP A 53 24.94 -3.88 -4.19
C TRP A 53 25.78 -4.72 -3.22
N LEU A 54 25.47 -4.70 -1.91
CA LEU A 54 26.11 -5.55 -0.90
C LEU A 54 25.50 -6.96 -0.83
N LYS A 55 24.24 -7.07 -1.24
CA LYS A 55 23.48 -8.32 -1.34
C LYS A 55 23.05 -8.51 -2.78
N THR A 56 22.77 -9.76 -3.16
CA THR A 56 22.16 -10.05 -4.46
C THR A 56 20.71 -9.54 -4.49
N VAL A 57 20.13 -9.41 -5.69
CA VAL A 57 18.73 -9.02 -5.88
C VAL A 57 17.80 -9.88 -5.02
N ASP A 58 17.92 -11.21 -5.09
CA ASP A 58 17.06 -12.12 -4.33
C ASP A 58 17.28 -12.00 -2.81
N GLN A 59 18.51 -11.76 -2.37
CA GLN A 59 18.82 -11.56 -0.95
C GLN A 59 18.19 -10.26 -0.42
N TYR A 60 18.20 -9.19 -1.21
CA TYR A 60 17.46 -7.97 -0.90
C TYR A 60 15.95 -8.18 -0.95
N TYR A 61 15.44 -8.90 -1.94
CA TYR A 61 14.00 -9.12 -2.07
C TYR A 61 13.42 -9.90 -0.90
N TYR A 62 14.00 -11.06 -0.59
CA TYR A 62 13.52 -11.94 0.47
C TYR A 62 14.02 -11.56 1.87
N GLY A 63 14.95 -10.62 1.98
CA GLY A 63 15.53 -10.22 3.26
C GLY A 63 16.45 -11.25 3.89
N SER A 64 17.04 -12.15 3.11
CA SER A 64 18.04 -13.10 3.62
C SER A 64 19.41 -12.44 3.81
N ARG A 65 20.32 -13.08 4.54
CA ARG A 65 21.64 -12.52 4.89
C ARG A 65 21.57 -11.18 5.64
N SER A 66 20.69 -11.11 6.64
CA SER A 66 20.46 -9.90 7.45
C SER A 66 21.70 -9.47 8.24
N GLU A 67 22.66 -10.37 8.44
CA GLU A 67 23.97 -10.06 9.03
C GLU A 67 24.82 -9.09 8.20
N ILE A 68 24.61 -9.03 6.88
CA ILE A 68 25.25 -8.02 6.01
C ILE A 68 24.44 -6.73 6.08
N CYS A 69 23.13 -6.84 5.86
CA CYS A 69 22.22 -5.72 5.86
C CYS A 69 20.79 -6.21 6.12
N ASN A 70 20.21 -5.73 7.22
CA ASN A 70 18.84 -6.06 7.62
C ASN A 70 17.82 -5.27 6.78
N ARG A 71 17.60 -5.72 5.54
CA ARG A 71 16.69 -5.13 4.55
C ARG A 71 16.01 -6.23 3.75
N GLY A 72 14.70 -6.12 3.57
CA GLY A 72 13.86 -7.03 2.78
C GLY A 72 12.79 -6.27 2.02
N VAL A 73 12.88 -6.22 0.69
CA VAL A 73 12.05 -5.35 -0.16
C VAL A 73 10.58 -5.77 -0.17
N GLN A 74 10.29 -7.09 -0.15
CA GLN A 74 8.89 -7.56 -0.12
C GLN A 74 8.11 -6.98 1.06
N TYR A 75 8.75 -6.88 2.22
CA TYR A 75 8.13 -6.37 3.45
C TYR A 75 7.91 -4.86 3.39
N ILE A 76 8.80 -4.13 2.70
CA ILE A 76 8.63 -2.69 2.47
C ILE A 76 7.38 -2.47 1.62
N LEU A 77 7.26 -3.16 0.49
CA LEU A 77 6.11 -3.04 -0.42
C LEU A 77 4.79 -3.42 0.27
N ASP A 78 4.76 -4.53 1.01
CA ASP A 78 3.58 -4.95 1.77
C ASP A 78 3.16 -3.86 2.79
N SER A 79 4.13 -3.33 3.54
CA SER A 79 3.86 -2.30 4.56
C SER A 79 3.40 -0.97 3.96
N VAL A 80 3.92 -0.58 2.79
CA VAL A 80 3.52 0.65 2.10
C VAL A 80 2.07 0.56 1.64
N VAL A 81 1.66 -0.56 1.03
CA VAL A 81 0.27 -0.74 0.58
C VAL A 81 -0.71 -0.66 1.76
N LEU A 82 -0.38 -1.32 2.88
CA LEU A 82 -1.17 -1.22 4.10
C LEU A 82 -1.23 0.23 4.62
N ALA A 83 -0.07 0.89 4.74
CA ALA A 83 0.01 2.25 5.26
C ALA A 83 -0.77 3.25 4.39
N LEU A 84 -0.73 3.14 3.07
CA LEU A 84 -1.49 4.02 2.17
C LEU A 84 -2.99 3.77 2.25
N THR A 85 -3.41 2.52 2.43
CA THR A 85 -4.84 2.16 2.58
C THR A 85 -5.42 2.70 3.89
N GLU A 86 -4.62 2.79 4.96
CA GLU A 86 -5.05 3.31 6.26
C GLU A 86 -5.30 4.82 6.28
N ASN A 87 -4.62 5.59 5.42
CA ASN A 87 -4.75 7.05 5.42
C ASN A 87 -4.60 7.61 3.99
N PRO A 88 -5.69 8.17 3.41
CA PRO A 88 -5.69 8.67 2.04
C PRO A 88 -4.82 9.93 1.83
N ASP A 89 -4.38 10.61 2.89
CA ASP A 89 -3.47 11.75 2.79
C ASP A 89 -1.99 11.31 2.62
N ARG A 90 -1.68 10.04 2.89
CA ARG A 90 -0.32 9.50 2.72
C ARG A 90 -0.03 9.33 1.23
N ARG A 91 1.21 9.62 0.85
CA ARG A 91 1.74 9.35 -0.48
C ARG A 91 3.10 8.69 -0.37
N PHE A 92 3.43 7.84 -1.32
CA PHE A 92 4.71 7.16 -1.39
C PHE A 92 5.17 7.05 -2.84
N ILE A 93 6.47 7.19 -3.10
CA ILE A 93 7.03 6.94 -4.43
C ILE A 93 7.91 5.69 -4.40
N TYR A 94 7.77 4.84 -5.43
CA TYR A 94 8.60 3.66 -5.64
C TYR A 94 9.24 3.67 -7.03
N VAL A 95 10.51 3.28 -7.13
CA VAL A 95 11.31 3.47 -8.36
C VAL A 95 11.70 2.14 -9.00
N GLU A 96 12.17 1.17 -8.23
CA GLU A 96 12.90 0.02 -8.76
C GLU A 96 11.98 -1.10 -9.28
N MET A 97 11.57 -0.98 -10.54
CA MET A 97 10.61 -1.89 -11.19
C MET A 97 11.03 -3.36 -11.20
N ALA A 98 12.32 -3.68 -11.07
CA ALA A 98 12.77 -5.06 -10.94
C ALA A 98 12.20 -5.76 -9.69
N PHE A 99 12.17 -5.05 -8.57
CA PHE A 99 11.56 -5.55 -7.34
C PHE A 99 10.04 -5.45 -7.39
N PHE A 100 9.51 -4.32 -7.84
CA PHE A 100 8.05 -4.12 -7.94
C PHE A 100 7.40 -5.18 -8.83
N TRP A 101 7.98 -5.50 -9.99
CA TRP A 101 7.46 -6.51 -10.90
C TRP A 101 7.49 -7.91 -10.29
N ARG A 102 8.56 -8.26 -9.59
CA ARG A 102 8.64 -9.54 -8.86
C ARG A 102 7.54 -9.62 -7.80
N TRP A 103 7.40 -8.59 -6.99
CA TRP A 103 6.37 -8.49 -5.96
C TRP A 103 4.97 -8.58 -6.57
N TRP A 104 4.69 -7.79 -7.62
CA TRP A 104 3.42 -7.75 -8.33
C TRP A 104 2.96 -9.13 -8.80
N ASN A 105 3.88 -9.91 -9.38
CA ASN A 105 3.58 -11.26 -9.86
C ASN A 105 3.21 -12.25 -8.74
N GLN A 106 3.60 -11.97 -7.50
CA GLN A 106 3.29 -12.79 -6.33
C GLN A 106 2.00 -12.37 -5.62
N GLN A 107 1.42 -11.21 -5.97
CA GLN A 107 0.23 -10.68 -5.29
C GLN A 107 -1.07 -11.33 -5.75
N SER A 108 -2.05 -11.39 -4.84
CA SER A 108 -3.44 -11.74 -5.14
C SER A 108 -4.10 -10.67 -6.01
N GLU A 109 -5.20 -11.03 -6.67
CA GLU A 109 -5.99 -10.08 -7.45
C GLU A 109 -6.51 -8.92 -6.60
N GLU A 110 -6.89 -9.18 -5.36
CA GLU A 110 -7.33 -8.18 -4.38
C GLU A 110 -6.24 -7.10 -4.17
N ILE A 111 -5.02 -7.51 -3.82
CA ILE A 111 -3.90 -6.57 -3.59
C ILE A 111 -3.55 -5.82 -4.87
N ARG A 112 -3.55 -6.49 -6.03
CA ARG A 112 -3.32 -5.82 -7.32
C ARG A 112 -4.37 -4.76 -7.61
N ASN A 113 -5.64 -5.01 -7.27
CA ASN A 113 -6.71 -4.04 -7.44
C ASN A 113 -6.58 -2.87 -6.46
N THR A 114 -6.20 -3.12 -5.21
CA THR A 114 -5.87 -2.07 -4.25
C THR A 114 -4.74 -1.18 -4.75
N VAL A 115 -3.63 -1.75 -5.23
CA VAL A 115 -2.51 -0.96 -5.76
C VAL A 115 -2.93 -0.15 -6.99
N LYS A 116 -3.68 -0.73 -7.93
CA LYS A 116 -4.22 0.03 -9.08
C LYS A 116 -5.08 1.21 -8.62
N GLN A 117 -5.89 1.01 -7.58
CA GLN A 117 -6.69 2.09 -7.00
C GLN A 117 -5.80 3.19 -6.42
N LEU A 118 -4.79 2.84 -5.61
CA LEU A 118 -3.85 3.81 -5.04
C LEU A 118 -3.11 4.62 -6.12
N VAL A 119 -2.68 3.95 -7.20
CA VAL A 119 -2.06 4.62 -8.37
C VAL A 119 -3.04 5.58 -9.05
N ASN A 120 -4.29 5.16 -9.24
CA ASN A 120 -5.32 6.01 -9.86
C ASN A 120 -5.65 7.25 -9.01
N GLU A 121 -5.54 7.12 -7.68
CA GLU A 121 -5.72 8.21 -6.71
C GLU A 121 -4.47 9.08 -6.52
N GLY A 122 -3.34 8.69 -7.12
CA GLY A 122 -2.06 9.38 -7.03
C GLY A 122 -1.39 9.28 -5.64
N SER A 123 -1.75 8.28 -4.82
CA SER A 123 -1.12 8.02 -3.52
C SER A 123 0.07 7.06 -3.63
N TYR A 124 0.16 6.28 -4.72
CA TYR A 124 1.25 5.37 -5.08
C TYR A 124 1.82 5.72 -6.46
#